data_AF-A0A968X002-F1
#
_entry.id   AF-A0A968X002-F1
#
_cell.length_a   1.000
_cell.length_b   1.000
_cell.length_c   1.000
_cell.angle_alpha   90.00
_cell.angle_beta   90.00
_cell.angle_gamma   90.00
#
_symmetry.space_group_name_H-M   'P 1'
#
loop_
_entity.id
_entity.type
_entity.pdbx_description
1 polymer ?
#
loop_
_entity_poly.entity_id
_entity_poly.type
_entity_poly.pdbx_seq_one_letter_code
_entity_poly.pdbx_strand_id
1 'polypeptide(L)'
;MFVARRINASTGTIELWWCEWEKGDMAGAKKIYVNKIADEADAVGVQLDSLTEESAICWAYGRTLGNIAVFSPTILGSFPNKHGDDAILPCDFVTAGKFRHGAPRWWCRTHQTHWGTKADEEAYAKFGEMRCAFHDQRLNYVVGPPVINLNEAAEVGIWCSMPAALSTSEIPKRPPKIHVHVRPKAGGDKSIDRDYQAVSLRYSGTDGLFAAEEITRVNITPRRRSSLFGSRAAAVT
;
A
#
# COMPACT_ATOMS: atom_id res chain seq x y z
N MET A 1 21.54 -20.60 -6.71
CA MET A 1 21.60 -19.16 -6.40
C MET A 1 20.26 -18.68 -5.85
N PHE A 2 20.24 -17.83 -4.83
CA PHE A 2 19.05 -17.26 -4.17
C PHE A 2 19.40 -15.90 -3.55
N VAL A 3 18.44 -15.00 -3.33
CA VAL A 3 18.73 -13.69 -2.70
C VAL A 3 18.61 -13.77 -1.18
N ALA A 4 19.55 -13.20 -0.44
CA ALA A 4 19.47 -13.06 1.02
C ALA A 4 19.81 -11.64 1.48
N ARG A 5 19.23 -11.26 2.63
CA ARG A 5 19.57 -10.04 3.35
C ARG A 5 20.86 -10.24 4.15
N ARG A 6 21.67 -9.19 4.20
CA ARG A 6 22.84 -9.09 5.08
C ARG A 6 22.88 -7.69 5.66
N ILE A 7 23.03 -7.57 6.98
CA ILE A 7 23.32 -6.28 7.60
C ILE A 7 24.80 -5.99 7.37
N ASN A 8 25.10 -4.85 6.76
CA ASN A 8 26.46 -4.36 6.68
C ASN A 8 26.86 -3.83 8.05
N ALA A 9 27.80 -4.50 8.71
CA ALA A 9 28.20 -4.17 10.09
C ALA A 9 28.84 -2.78 10.23
N SER A 10 29.34 -2.22 9.12
CA SER A 10 30.04 -0.92 9.09
C SER A 10 29.08 0.25 8.84
N THR A 11 28.02 0.04 8.05
CA THR A 11 27.05 1.10 7.68
C THR A 11 25.69 0.94 8.36
N GLY A 12 25.39 -0.23 8.94
CA GLY A 12 24.08 -0.54 9.51
C GLY A 12 22.97 -0.77 8.48
N THR A 13 23.27 -0.61 7.18
CA THR A 13 22.29 -0.78 6.10
C THR A 13 22.04 -2.25 5.83
N ILE A 14 20.81 -2.59 5.46
CA ILE A 14 20.51 -3.94 4.98
C ILE A 14 20.84 -4.00 3.49
N GLU A 15 21.61 -4.99 3.10
CA GLU A 15 22.02 -5.22 1.73
C GLU A 15 21.32 -6.45 1.19
N LEU A 16 20.85 -6.37 -0.05
CA LEU A 16 20.35 -7.52 -0.80
C LEU A 16 21.49 -8.12 -1.60
N TRP A 17 21.71 -9.42 -1.44
CA TRP A 17 22.81 -10.14 -2.07
C TRP A 17 22.32 -11.38 -2.81
N TRP A 18 22.88 -11.65 -3.98
CA TRP A 18 22.89 -12.98 -4.57
C TRP A 18 23.72 -13.91 -3.69
N CYS A 19 23.16 -15.05 -3.34
CA CYS A 19 23.78 -16.06 -2.51
C CYS A 19 23.74 -17.43 -3.16
N GLU A 20 24.70 -18.25 -2.79
CA GLU A 20 24.74 -19.67 -3.12
C GLU A 20 24.94 -20.48 -1.84
N TRP A 21 24.58 -21.75 -1.90
CA TRP A 21 24.93 -22.69 -0.84
C TRP A 21 26.23 -23.36 -1.24
N GLU A 22 27.25 -23.24 -0.39
CA GLU A 22 28.44 -24.07 -0.45
C GLU A 22 28.02 -25.52 -0.25
N LYS A 23 28.32 -26.37 -1.24
CA LYS A 23 28.18 -27.82 -1.09
C LYS A 23 29.36 -28.33 -0.26
N GLY A 24 29.22 -28.31 1.06
CA GLY A 24 30.12 -29.01 1.97
C GLY A 24 29.64 -30.43 2.22
N ASP A 25 30.57 -31.39 2.23
CA ASP A 25 30.28 -32.77 2.65
C ASP A 25 29.95 -32.79 4.14
N MET A 26 28.73 -33.24 4.46
CA MET A 26 28.18 -33.62 5.77
C MET A 26 28.32 -32.66 6.97
N ALA A 27 28.92 -31.47 6.82
CA ALA A 27 29.07 -30.48 7.89
C ALA A 27 28.37 -29.15 7.53
N GLY A 28 27.08 -29.22 7.19
CA GLY A 28 26.18 -28.06 7.08
C GLY A 28 26.43 -27.16 5.86
N ALA A 29 25.42 -27.02 5.01
CA ALA A 29 25.49 -26.11 3.86
C ALA A 29 25.74 -24.67 4.36
N LYS A 30 26.85 -24.07 3.92
CA LYS A 30 27.22 -22.70 4.28
C LYS A 30 26.72 -21.72 3.22
N LYS A 31 26.13 -20.61 3.65
CA LYS A 31 25.65 -19.57 2.73
C LYS A 31 26.84 -18.71 2.27
N ILE A 32 27.05 -18.64 0.96
CA ILE A 32 28.04 -17.79 0.30
C ILE A 32 27.32 -16.59 -0.29
N TYR A 33 27.81 -15.38 -0.03
CA TYR A 33 27.32 -14.13 -0.61
C TYR A 33 28.17 -13.83 -1.85
N VAL A 34 27.57 -13.90 -3.03
CA VAL A 34 28.25 -13.87 -4.33
C VAL A 34 28.35 -12.45 -4.88
N ASN A 35 27.22 -11.75 -5.04
CA ASN A 35 27.17 -10.41 -5.61
C ASN A 35 26.14 -9.54 -4.89
N LYS A 36 26.50 -8.31 -4.56
CA LYS A 36 25.56 -7.31 -4.02
C LYS A 36 24.60 -6.87 -5.13
N ILE A 37 23.31 -6.86 -4.83
CA ILE A 37 22.23 -6.47 -5.76
C ILE A 37 21.92 -4.99 -5.58
N ALA A 38 21.63 -4.60 -4.33
CA ALA A 38 21.29 -3.24 -3.96
C ALA A 38 21.41 -3.07 -2.44
N ASP A 39 21.53 -1.82 -2.00
CA ASP A 39 21.23 -1.43 -0.63
C ASP A 39 19.70 -1.36 -0.46
N GLU A 40 19.15 -2.07 0.51
CA GLU A 40 17.78 -1.86 0.99
C GLU A 40 17.77 -0.47 1.64
N ALA A 41 17.07 0.49 1.03
CA ALA A 41 16.92 1.82 1.60
C ALA A 41 16.22 1.70 2.96
N ASP A 42 17.01 1.89 4.02
CA ASP A 42 16.70 1.94 5.45
C ASP A 42 15.79 0.84 6.00
N ALA A 43 16.40 -0.27 6.39
CA ALA A 43 15.89 -1.12 7.47
C ALA A 43 16.74 -0.93 8.73
N VAL A 44 16.83 0.31 9.18
CA VAL A 44 17.26 0.64 10.54
C VAL A 44 16.00 0.80 11.39
N GLY A 45 15.75 -0.18 12.25
CA GLY A 45 14.82 -0.12 13.38
C GLY A 45 13.65 0.87 13.25
N VAL A 46 12.65 0.55 12.42
CA VAL A 46 11.34 1.23 12.56
C VAL A 46 10.72 0.72 13.84
N GLN A 47 11.07 1.39 14.94
CA GLN A 47 10.19 1.52 16.07
C GLN A 47 8.94 2.20 15.51
N LEU A 48 7.88 1.42 15.28
CA LEU A 48 6.60 1.90 14.72
C LEU A 48 6.00 3.07 15.55
N ASP A 49 6.52 3.27 16.76
CA ASP A 49 6.14 4.31 17.70
C ASP A 49 6.74 5.70 17.38
N SER A 50 7.71 5.82 16.46
CA SER A 50 8.35 7.09 16.12
C SER A 50 8.15 7.54 14.67
N LEU A 51 7.25 6.92 13.92
CA LEU A 51 6.83 7.47 12.63
C LEU A 51 6.13 8.81 12.90
N THR A 52 6.72 9.92 12.44
CA THR A 52 6.07 11.23 12.43
C THR A 52 4.65 11.11 11.86
N GLU A 53 3.69 11.85 12.39
CA GLU A 53 2.27 11.73 11.99
C GLU A 53 2.03 11.87 10.48
N GLU A 54 2.95 12.54 9.77
CA GLU A 54 2.85 12.73 8.34
C GLU A 54 3.11 11.40 7.61
N SER A 55 2.02 10.84 7.11
CA SER A 55 1.98 9.63 6.29
C SER A 55 1.12 9.90 5.07
N ALA A 56 1.35 9.17 3.98
CA ALA A 56 0.48 9.22 2.82
C ALA A 56 -0.22 7.88 2.64
N ILE A 57 -1.49 7.90 2.26
CA ILE A 57 -2.18 6.72 1.75
C ILE A 57 -2.14 6.80 0.24
N CYS A 58 -1.54 5.82 -0.42
CA CYS A 58 -1.44 5.73 -1.88
C CYS A 58 -2.13 4.47 -2.41
N TRP A 59 -2.97 4.58 -3.43
CA TRP A 59 -3.70 3.44 -3.95
C TRP A 59 -3.97 3.51 -5.46
N ALA A 60 -3.91 2.34 -6.09
CA ALA A 60 -4.30 2.16 -7.48
C ALA A 60 -5.83 2.11 -7.62
N TYR A 61 -6.36 2.65 -8.72
CA TYR A 61 -7.79 2.51 -9.02
C TYR A 61 -8.16 1.05 -9.33
N GLY A 62 -8.94 0.43 -8.44
CA GLY A 62 -9.55 -0.89 -8.64
C GLY A 62 -8.70 -2.09 -8.21
N ARG A 63 -7.52 -1.86 -7.61
CA ARG A 63 -6.56 -2.90 -7.19
C ARG A 63 -5.91 -2.51 -5.86
N THR A 64 -6.69 -2.59 -4.78
CA THR A 64 -6.19 -2.31 -3.43
C THR A 64 -6.30 -3.56 -2.54
N LEU A 65 -5.20 -4.27 -2.39
CA LEU A 65 -4.88 -5.39 -1.51
C LEU A 65 -3.56 -5.09 -0.78
N GLY A 66 -3.64 -4.46 0.40
CA GLY A 66 -2.54 -4.37 1.36
C GLY A 66 -1.41 -3.36 1.07
N ASN A 67 -0.77 -2.88 2.15
CA ASN A 67 0.32 -1.90 2.21
C ASN A 67 0.18 -0.64 1.32
N ILE A 68 -0.90 0.11 1.54
CA ILE A 68 -1.13 1.42 0.89
C ILE A 68 -0.52 2.60 1.65
N ALA A 69 0.11 2.34 2.78
CA ALA A 69 0.68 3.39 3.61
C ALA A 69 2.12 3.66 3.17
N VAL A 70 2.42 4.92 2.89
CA VAL A 70 3.73 5.41 2.53
C VAL A 70 4.21 6.30 3.66
N PHE A 71 5.33 5.91 4.28
CA PHE A 71 5.91 6.60 5.43
C PHE A 71 7.32 7.14 5.16
N SER A 72 7.86 6.93 3.95
CA SER A 72 9.20 7.39 3.59
C SER A 72 9.21 8.92 3.44
N PRO A 73 10.02 9.66 4.22
CA PRO A 73 10.13 11.12 4.09
C PRO A 73 10.50 11.58 2.67
N THR A 74 11.37 10.83 1.99
CA THR A 74 11.79 11.09 0.61
C THR A 74 10.61 11.02 -0.36
N ILE A 75 9.72 10.05 -0.17
CA ILE A 75 8.53 9.91 -1.01
C ILE A 75 7.47 10.95 -0.61
N LEU A 76 7.30 11.23 0.68
CA LEU A 76 6.37 12.26 1.16
C LEU A 76 6.70 13.65 0.62
N GLY A 77 7.98 13.99 0.50
CA GLY A 77 8.44 15.24 -0.12
C GLY A 77 8.25 15.32 -1.64
N SER A 78 7.90 14.22 -2.29
CA SER A 78 7.74 14.14 -3.75
C SER A 78 6.29 14.38 -4.21
N PHE A 79 5.31 14.45 -3.30
CA PHE A 79 3.93 14.73 -3.68
C PHE A 79 3.73 16.23 -3.95
N PRO A 80 3.19 16.62 -5.12
CA PRO A 80 3.02 18.03 -5.45
C PRO A 80 1.92 18.72 -4.63
N ASN A 81 0.98 17.96 -4.07
CA ASN A 81 -0.18 18.47 -3.34
C ASN A 81 -0.47 17.63 -2.08
N LYS A 82 -1.47 18.05 -1.27
CA LYS A 82 -1.96 17.24 -0.14
C LYS A 82 -2.81 16.04 -0.58
N HIS A 83 -3.31 16.03 -1.81
CA HIS A 83 -4.00 14.89 -2.42
C HIS A 83 -3.98 15.01 -3.94
N GLY A 84 -4.12 13.88 -4.64
CA GLY A 84 -4.15 13.84 -6.10
C GLY A 84 -4.34 12.43 -6.65
N ASP A 85 -4.31 12.31 -7.98
CA ASP A 85 -4.44 11.05 -8.73
C ASP A 85 -3.29 10.81 -9.73
N ASP A 86 -2.19 11.54 -9.54
CA ASP A 86 -1.06 11.64 -10.45
C ASP A 86 0.28 11.19 -9.86
N ALA A 87 0.28 10.59 -8.66
CA ALA A 87 1.52 10.12 -8.05
C ALA A 87 2.12 8.94 -8.81
N ILE A 88 3.40 9.04 -9.17
CA ILE A 88 4.19 7.94 -9.73
C ILE A 88 5.20 7.55 -8.66
N LEU A 89 5.08 6.33 -8.15
CA LEU A 89 5.91 5.84 -7.05
C LEU A 89 6.82 4.71 -7.52
N PRO A 90 8.04 4.57 -6.95
CA PRO A 90 8.93 3.47 -7.29
C PRO A 90 8.35 2.11 -6.86
N CYS A 91 8.81 1.05 -7.52
CA CYS A 91 8.44 -0.31 -7.14
C CYS A 91 9.11 -0.71 -5.83
N ASP A 92 8.32 -1.20 -4.87
CA ASP A 92 8.81 -1.76 -3.61
C ASP A 92 8.52 -3.27 -3.57
N PHE A 93 9.55 -4.11 -3.66
CA PHE A 93 9.39 -5.56 -3.79
C PHE A 93 9.67 -6.32 -2.49
N VAL A 94 8.80 -7.29 -2.21
CA VAL A 94 9.02 -8.31 -1.16
C VAL A 94 8.90 -9.71 -1.74
N THR A 95 9.51 -10.69 -1.08
CA THR A 95 9.37 -12.08 -1.47
C THR A 95 7.93 -12.56 -1.29
N ALA A 96 7.41 -13.29 -2.27
CA ALA A 96 6.05 -13.86 -2.29
C ALA A 96 6.07 -15.37 -2.58
N GLY A 97 7.17 -16.03 -2.22
CA GLY A 97 7.38 -17.46 -2.38
C GLY A 97 7.85 -17.84 -3.78
N LYS A 98 7.27 -18.91 -4.34
CA LYS A 98 7.61 -19.43 -5.66
C LYS A 98 6.37 -19.58 -6.53
N PHE A 99 6.55 -19.49 -7.85
CA PHE A 99 5.53 -19.90 -8.82
C PHE A 99 5.38 -21.42 -8.86
N ARG A 100 4.33 -21.91 -9.54
CA ARG A 100 4.08 -23.36 -9.72
C ARG A 100 5.25 -24.08 -10.40
N HIS A 101 6.00 -23.37 -11.24
CA HIS A 101 7.21 -23.87 -11.92
C HIS A 101 8.50 -23.68 -11.10
N GLY A 102 8.40 -23.36 -9.80
CA GLY A 102 9.54 -23.30 -8.88
C GLY A 102 10.37 -22.02 -8.92
N ALA A 103 10.14 -21.10 -9.87
CA ALA A 103 10.86 -19.82 -9.92
C ALA A 103 10.45 -18.90 -8.76
N PRO A 104 11.37 -18.03 -8.30
CA PRO A 104 11.05 -17.02 -7.30
C PRO A 104 9.88 -16.13 -7.75
N ARG A 105 8.97 -15.84 -6.83
CA ARG A 105 7.87 -14.92 -7.03
C ARG A 105 8.02 -13.75 -6.07
N TRP A 106 7.89 -12.55 -6.61
CA TRP A 106 8.00 -11.31 -5.86
C TRP A 106 6.66 -10.58 -5.89
N TRP A 107 6.41 -9.76 -4.88
CA TRP A 107 5.22 -8.93 -4.77
C TRP A 107 5.63 -7.47 -4.66
N CYS A 108 5.16 -6.64 -5.60
CA CYS A 108 5.30 -5.21 -5.49
C CYS A 108 4.25 -4.67 -4.51
N ARG A 109 4.67 -4.12 -3.37
CA ARG A 109 3.77 -3.52 -2.36
C ARG A 109 3.14 -2.21 -2.85
N THR A 110 3.89 -1.40 -3.60
CA THR A 110 3.41 -0.13 -4.17
C THR A 110 2.26 -0.34 -5.16
N HIS A 111 2.47 -1.22 -6.15
CA HIS A 111 1.54 -1.41 -7.27
C HIS A 111 0.70 -2.69 -7.17
N GLN A 112 0.95 -3.49 -6.14
CA GLN A 112 0.16 -4.66 -5.77
C GLN A 112 -0.01 -5.65 -6.91
N THR A 113 1.15 -6.03 -7.47
CA THR A 113 1.24 -7.03 -8.52
C THR A 113 2.43 -7.95 -8.28
N HIS A 114 2.34 -9.16 -8.81
CA HIS A 114 3.45 -10.08 -8.80
C HIS A 114 4.49 -9.69 -9.84
N TRP A 115 5.73 -10.06 -9.58
CA TRP A 115 6.86 -9.98 -10.49
C TRP A 115 7.63 -11.30 -10.46
N GLY A 116 8.27 -11.64 -11.58
CA GLY A 116 9.07 -12.85 -11.75
C GLY A 116 8.55 -13.76 -12.85
N THR A 117 7.77 -13.21 -13.77
CA THR A 117 7.44 -13.86 -15.05
C THR A 117 8.62 -13.72 -16.02
N LYS A 118 8.64 -14.50 -17.10
CA LYS A 118 9.69 -14.38 -18.13
C LYS A 118 9.77 -12.97 -18.72
N ALA A 119 8.63 -12.31 -18.92
CA ALA A 119 8.58 -10.94 -19.43
C ALA A 119 9.22 -9.94 -18.46
N ASP A 120 9.06 -10.16 -17.15
CA ASP A 120 9.68 -9.33 -16.12
C ASP A 120 11.21 -9.50 -16.11
N GLU A 121 11.70 -10.73 -16.27
CA GLU A 121 13.14 -11.05 -16.33
C GLU A 121 13.78 -10.47 -17.61
N GLU A 122 13.11 -10.56 -18.74
CA GLU A 122 13.54 -9.95 -20.01
C GLU A 122 13.59 -8.42 -19.91
N ALA A 123 12.58 -7.80 -19.30
CA ALA A 123 12.57 -6.35 -19.06
C ALA A 123 13.72 -5.94 -18.15
N TYR A 124 13.99 -6.69 -17.08
CA TYR A 124 15.13 -6.45 -16.19
C TYR A 124 16.47 -6.56 -16.94
N ALA A 125 16.65 -7.59 -17.76
CA ALA A 125 17.87 -7.76 -18.55
C ALA A 125 18.11 -6.60 -19.53
N LYS A 126 17.02 -6.01 -20.06
CA LYS A 126 17.09 -4.87 -20.99
C LYS A 126 17.35 -3.53 -20.30
N PHE A 127 16.69 -3.27 -19.17
CA PHE A 127 16.70 -1.95 -18.53
C PHE A 127 17.60 -1.85 -17.31
N GLY A 128 18.07 -2.98 -16.78
CA GLY A 128 18.92 -3.04 -15.58
C GLY A 128 18.21 -2.68 -14.28
N GLU A 129 16.88 -2.50 -14.31
CA GLU A 129 16.08 -2.08 -13.16
C GLU A 129 14.88 -3.01 -12.97
N MET A 130 14.65 -3.41 -11.72
CA MET A 130 13.51 -4.26 -11.37
C MET A 130 12.25 -3.40 -11.33
N ARG A 131 11.41 -3.54 -12.36
CA ARG A 131 10.15 -2.80 -12.51
C ARG A 131 8.99 -3.76 -12.64
N CYS A 132 7.91 -3.49 -11.91
CA CYS A 132 6.69 -4.28 -12.06
C CYS A 132 5.92 -3.87 -13.31
N ALA A 133 4.96 -4.70 -13.73
CA ALA A 133 4.10 -4.44 -14.88
C ALA A 133 3.28 -3.12 -14.80
N PHE A 134 3.20 -2.50 -13.62
CA PHE A 134 2.48 -1.25 -13.37
C PHE A 134 3.39 -0.14 -12.80
N HIS A 135 4.70 -0.21 -13.02
CA HIS A 135 5.66 0.75 -12.46
C HIS A 135 5.45 2.21 -12.90
N ASP A 136 4.76 2.41 -14.02
CA ASP A 136 4.41 3.72 -14.59
C ASP A 136 2.96 4.12 -14.29
N GLN A 137 2.22 3.32 -13.52
CA GLN A 137 0.85 3.59 -13.17
C GLN A 137 0.75 4.77 -12.21
N ARG A 138 -0.11 5.74 -12.54
CA ARG A 138 -0.50 6.81 -11.61
C ARG A 138 -1.38 6.29 -10.48
N LEU A 139 -1.04 6.68 -9.27
CA LEU A 139 -1.72 6.32 -8.02
C LEU A 139 -2.46 7.53 -7.47
N ASN A 140 -3.59 7.24 -6.83
CA ASN A 140 -4.24 8.21 -5.95
C ASN A 140 -3.48 8.32 -4.66
N TYR A 141 -3.48 9.51 -4.08
CA TYR A 141 -2.83 9.72 -2.80
C TYR A 141 -3.53 10.77 -1.95
N VAL A 142 -3.35 10.64 -0.63
CA VAL A 142 -3.67 11.66 0.38
C VAL A 142 -2.49 11.72 1.34
N VAL A 143 -1.86 12.88 1.44
CA VAL A 143 -0.82 13.19 2.43
C VAL A 143 -1.49 13.72 3.69
N GLY A 144 -1.15 13.14 4.83
CA GLY A 144 -1.76 13.46 6.13
C GLY A 144 -3.26 13.16 6.15
N PRO A 145 -3.68 11.90 5.87
CA PRO A 145 -5.09 11.56 5.93
C PRO A 145 -5.63 11.78 7.36
N PRO A 146 -6.90 12.16 7.52
CA PRO A 146 -7.51 12.24 8.84
C PRO A 146 -7.38 10.90 9.58
N VAL A 147 -6.97 10.98 10.84
CA VAL A 147 -6.82 9.83 11.72
C VAL A 147 -8.00 9.79 12.68
N ILE A 148 -8.76 8.70 12.65
CA ILE A 148 -9.86 8.45 13.58
C ILE A 148 -9.39 7.44 14.62
N ASN A 149 -9.34 7.85 15.89
CA ASN A 149 -9.04 6.93 16.99
C ASN A 149 -10.33 6.22 17.42
N LEU A 150 -10.41 4.91 17.16
CA LEU A 150 -11.59 4.12 17.51
C LEU A 150 -11.78 4.00 19.02
N ASN A 151 -10.69 4.04 19.79
CA ASN A 151 -10.72 3.90 21.25
C ASN A 151 -11.31 5.14 21.96
N GLU A 152 -11.34 6.29 21.28
CA GLU A 152 -11.88 7.56 21.81
C GLU A 152 -13.35 7.79 21.41
N ALA A 153 -13.91 6.90 20.60
CA ALA A 153 -15.24 7.03 20.05
C ALA A 153 -16.16 5.92 20.56
N ALA A 154 -17.35 6.29 21.01
CA ALA A 154 -18.38 5.32 21.37
C ALA A 154 -19.01 4.67 20.12
N GLU A 155 -19.14 5.44 19.03
CA GLU A 155 -19.66 4.93 17.75
C GLU A 155 -18.90 5.55 16.58
N VAL A 156 -18.49 4.71 15.62
CA VAL A 156 -17.88 5.12 14.36
C VAL A 156 -18.60 4.46 13.20
N GLY A 157 -19.12 5.28 12.29
CA GLY A 157 -19.78 4.82 11.06
C GLY A 157 -18.94 5.19 9.86
N ILE A 158 -18.62 4.22 9.00
CA ILE A 158 -17.78 4.44 7.80
C ILE A 158 -18.43 3.78 6.60
N TRP A 159 -18.63 4.52 5.52
CA TRP A 159 -19.16 4.00 4.26
C TRP A 159 -18.64 4.76 3.05
N CYS A 160 -18.93 4.20 1.88
CA CYS A 160 -18.63 4.83 0.60
C CYS A 160 -19.67 5.92 0.28
N SER A 161 -19.24 7.17 0.14
CA SER A 161 -20.06 8.29 -0.36
C SER A 161 -19.97 8.38 -1.88
N MET A 162 -21.07 8.07 -2.52
CA MET A 162 -21.25 8.20 -3.97
C MET A 162 -21.89 9.55 -4.31
N PRO A 163 -21.61 10.13 -5.51
CA PRO A 163 -22.46 11.19 -6.02
C PRO A 163 -23.92 10.71 -6.10
N ALA A 164 -24.87 11.65 -5.98
CA ALA A 164 -26.29 11.34 -6.11
C ALA A 164 -26.55 10.59 -7.43
N ALA A 165 -27.43 9.59 -7.40
CA ALA A 165 -27.83 8.88 -8.62
C ALA A 165 -28.86 9.69 -9.42
N LEU A 166 -29.74 10.42 -8.72
CA LEU A 166 -30.79 11.25 -9.27
C LEU A 166 -30.86 12.56 -8.46
N SER A 167 -31.09 13.67 -9.15
CA SER A 167 -31.23 15.00 -8.55
C SER A 167 -32.07 15.85 -9.51
N THR A 168 -32.83 16.80 -8.96
CA THR A 168 -33.50 17.85 -9.74
C THR A 168 -32.54 18.93 -10.24
N SER A 169 -31.32 18.94 -9.69
CA SER A 169 -30.21 19.81 -10.10
C SER A 169 -29.10 19.00 -10.77
N GLU A 170 -28.17 19.67 -11.46
CA GLU A 170 -27.00 19.01 -12.03
C GLU A 170 -26.21 18.24 -10.96
N ILE A 171 -25.87 16.99 -11.25
CA ILE A 171 -25.06 16.15 -10.35
C ILE A 171 -23.59 16.33 -10.75
N PRO A 172 -22.76 16.97 -9.90
CA PRO A 172 -21.35 17.11 -10.21
C PRO A 172 -20.70 15.73 -10.25
N LYS A 173 -20.01 15.45 -11.37
CA LYS A 173 -19.21 14.23 -11.49
C LYS A 173 -18.06 14.31 -10.49
N ARG A 174 -18.02 13.35 -9.56
CA ARG A 174 -16.91 13.20 -8.62
C ARG A 174 -16.61 11.73 -8.37
N PRO A 175 -15.36 11.39 -8.00
CA PRO A 175 -15.03 10.06 -7.53
C PRO A 175 -15.78 9.74 -6.21
N PRO A 176 -15.91 8.45 -5.88
CA PRO A 176 -16.38 8.03 -4.56
C PRO A 176 -15.44 8.55 -3.46
N LYS A 177 -16.02 8.88 -2.31
CA LYS A 177 -15.31 9.31 -1.10
C LYS A 177 -15.62 8.37 0.06
N ILE A 178 -14.91 8.53 1.17
CA ILE A 178 -15.21 7.85 2.44
C ILE A 178 -16.00 8.82 3.32
N HIS A 179 -17.24 8.49 3.61
CA HIS A 179 -18.04 9.24 4.57
C HIS A 179 -17.79 8.68 5.97
N VAL A 180 -17.59 9.58 6.93
CA VAL A 180 -17.29 9.21 8.31
C VAL A 180 -18.24 9.93 9.25
N HIS A 181 -18.85 9.14 10.13
CA HIS A 181 -19.51 9.58 11.34
C HIS A 181 -18.68 9.18 12.57
N VAL A 182 -18.50 10.11 13.52
CA VAL A 182 -17.92 9.80 14.84
C VAL A 182 -18.77 10.39 15.94
N ARG A 183 -19.20 9.57 16.90
CA ARG A 183 -19.88 10.00 18.13
C ARG A 183 -19.00 9.69 19.34
N PRO A 184 -18.65 10.69 20.16
CA PRO A 184 -17.92 10.45 21.41
C PRO A 184 -18.75 9.72 22.46
N LYS A 185 -20.09 9.82 22.38
CA LYS A 185 -21.03 9.16 23.30
C LYS A 185 -22.07 8.37 22.51
N ALA A 186 -22.42 7.18 23.00
CA ALA A 186 -23.44 6.34 22.38
C ALA A 186 -24.78 7.09 22.30
N GLY A 187 -25.39 7.13 21.11
CA GLY A 187 -26.60 7.91 20.84
C GLY A 187 -26.48 9.44 20.95
N GLY A 188 -25.30 9.99 21.28
CA GLY A 188 -25.06 11.44 21.38
C GLY A 188 -24.77 12.10 20.04
N ASP A 189 -24.49 13.41 20.02
CA ASP A 189 -24.23 14.13 18.77
C ASP A 189 -22.98 13.66 18.01
N LYS A 190 -23.01 13.82 16.69
CA LYS A 190 -21.87 13.53 15.83
C LYS A 190 -20.84 14.65 15.95
N SER A 191 -19.62 14.30 16.36
CA SER A 191 -18.46 15.18 16.32
C SER A 191 -17.86 15.29 14.91
N ILE A 192 -18.02 14.25 14.09
CA ILE A 192 -17.60 14.20 12.68
C ILE A 192 -18.78 13.69 11.87
N ASP A 193 -19.09 14.38 10.77
CA ASP A 193 -20.07 14.02 9.74
C ASP A 193 -19.63 14.67 8.42
N ARG A 194 -18.73 14.00 7.69
CA ARG A 194 -18.20 14.50 6.41
C ARG A 194 -17.52 13.45 5.56
N ASP A 195 -17.29 13.83 4.29
CA ASP A 195 -16.58 13.03 3.30
C ASP A 195 -15.07 13.33 3.25
N TYR A 196 -14.28 12.27 3.08
CA TYR A 196 -12.82 12.30 2.93
C TYR A 196 -12.35 11.50 1.71
N GLN A 197 -11.18 11.81 1.17
CA GLN A 197 -10.60 11.06 0.06
C GLN A 197 -10.03 9.70 0.49
N ALA A 198 -9.45 9.64 1.68
CA ALA A 198 -9.02 8.44 2.37
C ALA A 198 -8.98 8.75 3.87
N VAL A 199 -9.09 7.73 4.72
CA VAL A 199 -9.04 7.87 6.18
C VAL A 199 -8.11 6.82 6.76
N SER A 200 -7.47 7.15 7.88
CA SER A 200 -6.72 6.21 8.68
C SER A 200 -7.45 5.98 9.99
N LEU A 201 -7.59 4.72 10.40
CA LEU A 201 -8.17 4.34 11.69
C LEU A 201 -7.04 3.85 12.59
N ARG A 202 -7.02 4.34 13.83
CA ARG A 202 -6.19 3.80 14.90
C ARG A 202 -7.05 2.99 15.85
N TYR A 203 -6.49 1.87 16.27
CA TYR A 203 -7.16 0.88 17.12
C TYR A 203 -6.13 0.29 18.09
N SER A 204 -6.55 -0.03 19.31
CA SER A 204 -5.80 -0.91 20.20
C SER A 204 -6.58 -2.21 20.40
N GLY A 205 -5.89 -3.34 20.48
CA GLY A 205 -6.44 -4.71 20.52
C GLY A 205 -7.57 -5.00 21.53
N THR A 206 -7.93 -4.06 22.39
CA THR A 206 -8.89 -4.19 23.48
C THR A 206 -10.35 -4.35 23.03
N ASP A 207 -10.74 -3.87 21.85
CA ASP A 207 -12.18 -3.84 21.47
C ASP A 207 -12.59 -5.04 20.58
N GLY A 208 -11.69 -6.00 20.36
CA GLY A 208 -11.96 -7.25 19.64
C GLY A 208 -12.29 -7.12 18.15
N LEU A 209 -12.02 -5.95 17.53
CA LEU A 209 -12.33 -5.72 16.11
C LEU A 209 -11.50 -6.61 15.17
N PHE A 210 -10.27 -6.90 15.57
CA PHE A 210 -9.37 -7.81 14.86
C PHE A 210 -8.90 -8.91 15.80
N ALA A 211 -8.82 -10.15 15.29
CA ALA A 211 -8.26 -11.28 16.03
C ALA A 211 -6.74 -11.17 16.22
N ALA A 212 -6.08 -10.35 15.39
CA ALA A 212 -4.65 -10.09 15.40
C ALA A 212 -4.38 -8.80 16.17
N GLU A 213 -3.76 -8.91 17.35
CA GLU A 213 -3.49 -7.79 18.26
C GLU A 213 -2.44 -6.82 17.71
N GLU A 214 -1.63 -7.25 16.74
CA GLU A 214 -0.62 -6.43 16.07
C GLU A 214 -1.23 -5.41 15.08
N ILE A 215 -2.50 -5.56 14.71
CA ILE A 215 -3.18 -4.62 13.81
C ILE A 215 -3.58 -3.39 14.62
N THR A 216 -2.73 -2.37 14.59
CA THR A 216 -2.98 -1.10 15.29
C THR A 216 -3.52 0.01 14.38
N ARG A 217 -3.51 -0.22 13.06
CA ARG A 217 -3.87 0.78 12.07
C ARG A 217 -4.53 0.18 10.83
N VAL A 218 -5.60 0.82 10.36
CA VAL A 218 -6.32 0.43 9.14
C VAL A 218 -6.51 1.65 8.25
N ASN A 219 -6.06 1.56 7.00
CA ASN A 219 -6.24 2.64 6.03
C ASN A 219 -7.38 2.28 5.08
N ILE A 220 -8.31 3.20 4.89
CA ILE A 220 -9.51 3.00 4.07
C ILE A 220 -9.48 3.98 2.91
N THR A 221 -9.60 3.43 1.70
CA THR A 221 -9.62 4.17 0.43
C THR A 221 -10.87 3.83 -0.36
N PRO A 222 -11.43 4.76 -1.14
CA PRO A 222 -12.57 4.51 -1.99
C PRO A 222 -12.21 3.50 -3.09
N ARG A 223 -13.07 2.50 -3.28
CA ARG A 223 -12.94 1.59 -4.41
C ARG A 223 -13.64 2.19 -5.62
N ARG A 224 -12.95 2.32 -6.76
CA ARG A 224 -13.62 2.58 -8.04
C ARG A 224 -14.15 1.27 -8.61
N ARG A 225 -15.45 1.21 -8.89
CA ARG A 225 -16.01 0.30 -9.91
C ARG A 225 -16.00 1.10 -11.21
N SER A 226 -15.09 0.79 -12.12
CA SER A 226 -14.94 1.49 -13.40
C SER A 226 -16.08 1.23 -14.40
N SER A 227 -17.13 0.48 -14.03
CA SER A 227 -18.12 -0.05 -14.98
C SER A 227 -19.58 0.38 -14.78
N LEU A 228 -19.92 1.29 -13.85
CA LEU A 228 -21.33 1.62 -13.57
C LEU A 228 -21.83 2.99 -14.09
N PHE A 229 -20.97 3.81 -14.68
CA PHE A 229 -21.37 5.11 -15.27
C PHE A 229 -21.12 5.20 -16.79
N GLY A 230 -21.15 4.04 -17.46
CA GLY A 230 -21.34 3.96 -18.90
C GLY A 230 -22.79 3.64 -19.22
N SER A 231 -23.71 4.55 -18.94
CA SER A 231 -25.08 4.47 -19.45
C SER A 231 -25.04 4.63 -20.97
N ARG A 232 -24.87 3.52 -21.70
CA ARG A 232 -25.39 3.40 -23.05
C ARG A 232 -26.91 3.34 -22.92
N ALA A 233 -27.57 4.49 -23.05
CA ALA A 233 -28.96 4.49 -23.48
C ALA A 233 -28.97 4.03 -24.94
N ALA A 234 -29.31 2.77 -25.17
CA ALA A 234 -29.79 2.32 -26.47
C ALA A 234 -31.31 2.44 -26.42
N ALA A 235 -31.85 3.47 -27.05
CA ALA A 235 -33.26 3.49 -27.41
C ALA A 235 -33.47 2.44 -28.50
N VAL A 236 -34.35 1.49 -28.25
CA VAL A 236 -34.90 0.63 -29.29
C VAL A 236 -36.19 1.32 -29.75
N THR A 237 -36.20 1.72 -31.02
CA THR A 237 -37.43 1.93 -31.80
C THR A 237 -37.59 0.75 -32.73
#